data_AF-A0A939Z9L9-F1
#
_entry.id   AF-A0A939Z9L9-F1
#
_cell.length_a   1.000
_cell.length_b   1.000
_cell.length_c   1.000
_cell.angle_alpha   90.00
_cell.angle_beta   90.00
_cell.angle_gamma   90.00
#
_symmetry.space_group_name_H-M   'P 1'
#
loop_
_entity.id
_entity.type
_entity.pdbx_description
1 polymer ?
#
loop_
_entity_poly.entity_id
_entity_poly.type
_entity_poly.pdbx_seq_one_letter_code
_entity_poly.pdbx_strand_id
1 'polypeptide(L)'
;MKNDRILALIYFVSAVFCVIAGALYLSKGGTVIALGIVMMVAGAAVLVYAVTRLRGFEPPEKTEKVEKLLKGAGSSIADDSEKFILSTPLLNYGSENIKTLVKQKRWKDLDEEKRVKYICSFVRDKIPFGFNSALVVPASKVLKEGMGTVNTKAVLLMALLRSSGIPCRLRCRMITKDYIYGAVPDFIYRAAEDSLPLTEVEALVRGGWRTLYGTALDSDLAAAVRAANSDIEGGYIGSLVAVDGFQTFVNGDDNYYNSGIKEDLGTYISPDEFYKDYPRQMNFARTAAYTIICRRLMNKSAEKLRDSLLQSEEDG
;
A
#
# COMPACT_ATOMS: atom_id res chain seq x y z
N MET A 1 12.85 5.05 30.80
CA MET A 1 11.56 5.71 31.12
C MET A 1 11.69 7.16 31.59
N LYS A 2 12.34 7.49 32.73
CA LYS A 2 12.42 8.88 33.22
C LYS A 2 13.33 9.77 32.35
N ASN A 3 14.46 9.25 31.88
CA ASN A 3 15.38 9.95 30.97
C ASN A 3 14.80 10.16 29.56
N ASP A 4 13.98 9.22 29.06
CA ASP A 4 13.34 9.34 27.75
C ASP A 4 12.30 10.46 27.69
N ARG A 5 11.58 10.70 28.80
CA ARG A 5 10.59 11.78 28.91
C ARG A 5 11.26 13.15 28.96
N ILE A 6 12.40 13.27 29.65
CA ILE A 6 13.20 14.50 29.69
C ILE A 6 13.76 14.79 28.29
N LEU A 7 14.30 13.78 27.61
CA LEU A 7 14.84 13.93 26.27
C LEU A 7 13.75 14.31 25.25
N ALA A 8 12.58 13.68 25.31
CA ALA A 8 11.45 14.02 24.46
C ALA A 8 10.91 15.44 24.73
N LEU A 9 10.93 15.90 25.99
CA LEU A 9 10.57 17.27 26.35
C LEU A 9 11.59 18.28 25.80
N ILE A 10 12.89 17.97 25.88
CA ILE A 10 13.95 18.80 25.27
C ILE A 10 13.73 18.92 23.76
N TYR A 11 13.51 17.80 23.07
CA TYR A 11 13.23 17.82 21.62
C TYR A 11 11.95 18.57 21.26
N PHE A 12 10.91 18.47 22.08
CA PHE A 12 9.66 19.20 21.90
C PHE A 12 9.88 20.71 22.03
N VAL A 13 10.58 21.16 23.08
CA VAL A 13 10.89 22.58 23.30
C VAL A 13 11.77 23.12 22.17
N SER A 14 12.79 22.37 21.74
CA SER A 14 13.64 22.74 20.60
C SER A 14 12.85 22.85 19.29
N ALA A 15 11.93 21.92 19.02
CA ALA A 15 11.09 21.95 17.83
C ALA A 15 10.15 23.16 17.81
N VAL A 16 9.51 23.48 18.95
CA VAL A 16 8.66 24.67 19.09
C VAL A 16 9.46 25.94 18.88
N PHE A 17 10.68 26.01 19.44
CA PHE A 17 11.57 27.15 19.25
C PHE A 17 11.97 27.34 17.78
N CYS A 18 12.31 26.26 17.06
CA CYS A 18 12.63 26.30 15.63
C CYS A 18 11.45 26.79 14.78
N VAL A 19 10.21 26.39 15.11
CA VAL A 19 9.00 26.84 14.40
C VAL A 19 8.74 28.33 14.63
N ILE A 20 8.85 28.79 15.88
CA ILE A 20 8.67 30.21 16.23
C ILE A 20 9.76 31.08 15.60
N ALA A 21 11.03 30.66 15.70
CA ALA A 21 12.16 31.35 15.10
C ALA A 21 12.03 31.42 13.57
N GLY A 22 11.60 30.33 12.91
CA GLY A 22 11.34 30.30 11.47
C GLY A 22 10.21 31.25 11.06
N ALA A 23 9.13 31.32 11.83
CA ALA A 23 8.01 32.22 11.56
C ALA A 23 8.39 33.70 11.70
N LEU A 24 9.18 34.04 12.72
CA LEU A 24 9.74 35.39 12.92
C LEU A 24 10.78 35.77 11.86
N TYR A 25 11.49 34.79 11.29
CA TYR A 25 12.44 35.01 10.21
C TYR A 25 11.75 35.29 8.86
N LEU A 26 10.64 34.59 8.59
CA LEU A 26 9.83 34.80 7.38
C LEU A 26 9.16 36.19 7.35
N SER A 27 8.86 36.79 8.51
CA SER A 27 8.24 38.11 8.57
C SER A 27 9.21 39.27 8.24
N LYS A 28 10.52 39.01 8.10
CA LYS A 28 11.55 40.04 7.89
C LYS A 28 12.02 40.22 6.44
N GLY A 29 11.51 39.43 5.49
CA GLY A 29 11.66 39.66 4.04
C GLY A 29 13.11 39.64 3.49
N GLY A 30 13.50 38.56 2.81
CA GLY A 30 14.78 38.45 2.11
C GLY A 30 15.10 37.02 1.68
N THR A 31 16.21 36.82 0.98
CA THR A 31 16.74 35.57 0.35
C THR A 31 16.95 34.36 1.28
N VAL A 32 16.45 34.41 2.51
CA VAL A 32 16.61 33.41 3.59
C VAL A 32 15.35 32.56 3.80
N ILE A 33 14.33 32.69 2.94
CA ILE A 33 13.08 31.90 2.97
C ILE A 33 13.36 30.38 2.96
N ALA A 34 14.39 29.94 2.22
CA ALA A 34 14.76 28.53 2.15
C ALA A 34 15.24 27.98 3.51
N LEU A 35 16.01 28.76 4.29
CA LEU A 35 16.50 28.35 5.60
C LEU A 35 15.37 28.27 6.64
N GLY A 36 14.40 29.21 6.55
CA GLY A 36 13.19 29.19 7.38
C GLY A 36 12.31 27.96 7.12
N ILE A 37 12.13 27.57 5.84
CA ILE A 37 11.40 26.37 5.46
C ILE A 37 12.14 25.10 5.95
N VAL A 38 13.46 25.03 5.77
CA VAL A 38 14.28 23.90 6.25
C VAL A 38 14.17 23.73 7.77
N MET A 39 14.23 24.82 8.53
CA MET A 39 14.09 24.78 10.00
C MET A 39 12.67 24.41 10.45
N MET A 40 11.61 24.85 9.74
CA MET A 40 10.24 24.40 10.03
C MET A 40 10.03 22.92 9.72
N VAL A 41 10.58 22.43 8.61
CA VAL A 41 10.49 21.00 8.23
C VAL A 41 11.26 20.12 9.21
N ALA A 42 12.46 20.53 9.61
CA ALA A 42 13.24 19.84 10.64
C ALA A 42 12.52 19.84 11.99
N GLY A 43 11.95 20.98 12.40
CA GLY A 43 11.14 21.09 13.62
C GLY A 43 9.90 20.21 13.60
N ALA A 44 9.18 20.16 12.46
CA ALA A 44 8.01 19.29 12.31
C ALA A 44 8.37 17.79 12.36
N ALA A 45 9.50 17.39 11.77
CA ALA A 45 9.98 16.01 11.82
C ALA A 45 10.37 15.59 13.24
N VAL A 46 11.05 16.47 14.00
CA VAL A 46 11.41 16.24 15.41
C VAL A 46 10.17 16.21 16.30
N LEU A 47 9.17 17.05 16.02
CA LEU A 47 7.90 17.06 16.74
C LEU A 47 7.10 15.78 16.51
N VAL A 48 7.04 15.29 15.26
CA VAL A 48 6.42 14.00 14.93
C VAL A 48 7.14 12.86 15.66
N TYR A 49 8.46 12.85 15.66
CA TYR A 49 9.28 11.87 16.38
C TYR A 49 9.06 11.90 17.91
N ALA A 50 8.98 13.09 18.51
CA ALA A 50 8.73 13.26 19.94
C ALA A 50 7.31 12.82 20.32
N VAL A 51 6.31 13.16 19.52
CA VAL A 51 4.90 12.81 19.77
C VAL A 51 4.63 11.32 19.60
N THR A 52 5.28 10.64 18.64
CA THR A 52 5.16 9.18 18.49
C THR A 52 5.85 8.41 19.62
N ARG A 53 6.91 8.96 20.24
CA ARG A 53 7.60 8.34 21.37
C ARG A 53 6.93 8.63 22.73
N LEU A 54 6.20 9.74 22.85
CA LEU A 54 5.49 10.14 24.08
C LEU A 54 4.11 9.50 24.25
N ARG A 55 3.50 9.04 23.15
CA ARG A 55 2.30 8.22 23.22
C ARG A 55 2.72 6.76 23.38
N GLY A 56 2.74 6.29 24.63
CA GLY A 56 2.57 4.86 24.88
C GLY A 56 1.27 4.43 24.22
N PHE A 57 1.39 3.73 23.10
CA PHE A 57 0.27 3.13 22.41
C PHE A 57 -0.06 1.85 23.17
N GLU A 58 -1.09 1.91 24.01
CA GLU A 58 -1.74 0.69 24.50
C GLU A 58 -2.53 0.10 23.32
N PRO A 59 -2.26 -1.16 22.91
CA PRO A 59 -3.08 -1.81 21.90
C PRO A 59 -4.52 -1.95 22.42
N PRO A 60 -5.54 -1.82 21.56
CA PRO A 60 -6.91 -2.05 21.98
C PRO A 60 -7.04 -3.47 22.52
N GLU A 61 -7.71 -3.56 23.66
CA GLU A 61 -8.04 -4.78 24.38
C GLU A 61 -8.74 -5.78 23.45
N LYS A 62 -8.29 -7.04 23.48
CA LYS A 62 -8.88 -8.13 22.69
C LYS A 62 -10.35 -8.31 23.05
N THR A 63 -11.26 -7.81 22.22
CA THR A 63 -12.68 -8.20 22.30
C THR A 63 -12.90 -9.55 21.63
N GLU A 64 -13.03 -10.54 22.49
CA GLU A 64 -13.65 -11.85 22.29
C GLU A 64 -14.99 -11.74 21.55
N LYS A 65 -15.06 -12.21 20.29
CA LYS A 65 -16.25 -12.76 19.61
C LYS A 65 -15.93 -13.17 18.15
N VAL A 66 -15.30 -14.33 17.95
CA VAL A 66 -15.22 -14.96 16.61
C VAL A 66 -15.67 -16.43 16.62
N GLU A 67 -16.34 -16.90 17.68
CA GLU A 67 -17.00 -18.22 17.68
C GLU A 67 -18.43 -18.22 17.10
N LYS A 68 -18.87 -17.10 16.50
CA LYS A 68 -20.22 -16.98 15.90
C LYS A 68 -20.26 -16.89 14.37
N LEU A 69 -19.14 -17.08 13.67
CA LEU A 69 -19.08 -17.00 12.20
C LEU A 69 -18.89 -18.36 11.48
N LEU A 70 -19.00 -19.48 12.20
CA LEU A 70 -19.01 -20.83 11.62
C LEU A 70 -20.40 -21.47 11.52
N LYS A 71 -21.46 -20.67 11.32
CA LYS A 71 -22.79 -21.18 10.93
C LYS A 71 -23.41 -20.30 9.85
N GLY A 72 -23.46 -20.85 8.64
CA GLY A 72 -24.09 -20.28 7.44
C GLY A 72 -23.02 -19.66 6.51
N ALA A 73 -22.89 -20.02 5.25
CA ALA A 73 -23.85 -20.60 4.34
C ALA A 73 -23.12 -21.37 3.22
N GLY A 74 -23.55 -22.61 2.98
CA GLY A 74 -23.66 -23.09 1.62
C GLY A 74 -24.93 -22.49 1.05
N SER A 75 -24.85 -21.31 0.45
CA SER A 75 -25.86 -20.81 -0.49
C SER A 75 -25.24 -20.80 -1.88
N SER A 76 -26.07 -21.07 -2.89
CA SER A 76 -25.65 -21.19 -4.29
C SER A 76 -24.82 -19.98 -4.73
N ILE A 77 -23.58 -20.23 -5.14
CA ILE A 77 -22.59 -19.23 -5.61
C ILE A 77 -23.17 -18.31 -6.71
N ALA A 78 -24.21 -18.74 -7.42
CA ALA A 78 -24.86 -18.00 -8.49
C ALA A 78 -25.79 -16.86 -8.02
N ASP A 79 -26.48 -17.00 -6.88
CA ASP A 79 -27.56 -16.08 -6.47
C ASP A 79 -27.03 -14.78 -5.81
N ASP A 80 -25.74 -14.75 -5.47
CA ASP A 80 -25.10 -13.69 -4.68
C ASP A 80 -24.01 -12.93 -5.46
N SER A 81 -23.83 -13.22 -6.75
CA SER A 81 -22.78 -12.62 -7.60
C SER A 81 -23.02 -11.15 -7.93
N GLU A 82 -24.28 -10.69 -7.90
CA GLU A 82 -24.67 -9.34 -8.29
C GLU A 82 -24.01 -8.28 -7.41
N LYS A 83 -23.92 -8.50 -6.09
CA LYS A 83 -23.25 -7.54 -5.18
C LYS A 83 -21.75 -7.41 -5.46
N PHE A 84 -21.12 -8.45 -6.01
CA PHE A 84 -19.70 -8.49 -6.33
C PHE A 84 -19.35 -7.86 -7.67
N ILE A 85 -20.34 -7.33 -8.40
CA ILE A 85 -20.13 -6.56 -9.63
C ILE A 85 -20.38 -5.06 -9.47
N LEU A 86 -21.04 -4.64 -8.39
CA LEU A 86 -21.47 -3.25 -8.20
C LEU A 86 -20.30 -2.26 -8.10
N SER A 87 -20.53 -1.04 -8.58
CA SER A 87 -19.62 0.09 -8.38
C SER A 87 -19.79 0.69 -6.99
N THR A 88 -18.70 1.20 -6.44
CA THR A 88 -18.65 1.91 -5.16
C THR A 88 -17.88 3.23 -5.33
N PRO A 89 -17.84 4.14 -4.33
CA PRO A 89 -17.02 5.35 -4.39
C PRO A 89 -15.52 5.10 -4.64
N LEU A 90 -14.91 4.05 -4.05
CA LEU A 90 -13.52 3.71 -4.34
C LEU A 90 -13.33 2.96 -5.65
N LEU A 91 -14.22 2.02 -6.00
CA LEU A 91 -14.06 1.29 -7.26
C LEU A 91 -14.39 2.16 -8.48
N ASN A 92 -15.37 3.05 -8.34
CA ASN A 92 -15.83 4.08 -9.27
C ASN A 92 -15.63 3.81 -10.77
N TYR A 93 -15.82 2.57 -11.20
CA TYR A 93 -15.48 2.13 -12.55
C TYR A 93 -16.41 2.70 -13.63
N GLY A 94 -17.45 3.42 -13.19
CA GLY A 94 -18.26 4.29 -14.03
C GLY A 94 -17.52 5.51 -14.59
N SER A 95 -16.30 5.81 -14.12
CA SER A 95 -15.50 6.95 -14.60
C SER A 95 -15.03 6.78 -16.04
N GLU A 96 -14.90 7.90 -16.75
CA GLU A 96 -14.61 7.89 -18.19
C GLU A 96 -13.27 7.24 -18.54
N ASN A 97 -12.22 7.48 -17.74
CA ASN A 97 -10.91 6.89 -17.99
C ASN A 97 -10.89 5.36 -17.80
N ILE A 98 -11.65 4.82 -16.86
CA ILE A 98 -11.78 3.37 -16.65
C ILE A 98 -12.56 2.75 -17.82
N LYS A 99 -13.73 3.31 -18.17
CA LYS A 99 -14.53 2.85 -19.31
C LYS A 99 -13.74 2.89 -20.62
N THR A 100 -13.03 3.99 -20.85
CA THR A 100 -12.20 4.19 -22.04
C THR A 100 -11.11 3.12 -22.10
N LEU A 101 -10.37 2.87 -21.02
CA LEU A 101 -9.34 1.83 -20.99
C LEU A 101 -9.93 0.45 -21.28
N VAL A 102 -11.02 0.06 -20.61
CA VAL A 102 -11.66 -1.25 -20.80
C VAL A 102 -12.13 -1.44 -22.25
N LYS A 103 -12.70 -0.38 -22.86
CA LYS A 103 -13.10 -0.38 -24.27
C LYS A 103 -11.90 -0.50 -25.20
N GLN A 104 -10.85 0.31 -25.00
CA GLN A 104 -9.63 0.31 -25.82
C GLN A 104 -8.91 -1.05 -25.78
N LYS A 105 -8.87 -1.69 -24.61
CA LYS A 105 -8.24 -3.01 -24.42
C LYS A 105 -9.13 -4.18 -24.88
N ARG A 106 -10.40 -3.92 -25.19
CA ARG A 106 -11.37 -4.92 -25.66
C ARG A 106 -11.49 -6.14 -24.73
N TRP A 107 -11.29 -5.95 -23.42
CA TRP A 107 -11.27 -7.06 -22.47
C TRP A 107 -12.59 -7.83 -22.42
N LYS A 108 -13.73 -7.15 -22.68
CA LYS A 108 -15.06 -7.78 -22.75
C LYS A 108 -15.21 -8.74 -23.93
N ASP A 109 -14.38 -8.63 -24.95
CA ASP A 109 -14.41 -9.49 -26.13
C ASP A 109 -13.61 -10.80 -25.91
N LEU A 110 -12.83 -10.86 -24.83
CA LEU A 110 -12.03 -12.03 -24.46
C LEU A 110 -12.87 -13.03 -23.66
N ASP A 111 -12.50 -14.30 -23.74
CA ASP A 111 -12.97 -15.33 -22.81
C ASP A 111 -12.61 -14.98 -21.36
N GLU A 112 -13.38 -15.51 -20.40
CA GLU A 112 -13.30 -15.14 -18.99
C GLU A 112 -11.88 -15.26 -18.41
N GLU A 113 -11.19 -16.36 -18.68
CA GLU A 113 -9.85 -16.60 -18.14
C GLU A 113 -8.81 -15.67 -18.75
N LYS A 114 -8.82 -15.50 -20.08
CA LYS A 114 -7.93 -14.54 -20.73
C LYS A 114 -8.21 -13.12 -20.24
N ARG A 115 -9.49 -12.74 -20.11
CA ARG A 115 -9.90 -11.44 -19.60
C ARG A 115 -9.29 -11.17 -18.23
N VAL A 116 -9.45 -12.09 -17.28
CA VAL A 116 -8.87 -11.97 -15.93
C VAL A 116 -7.35 -11.87 -16.00
N LYS A 117 -6.70 -12.76 -16.76
CA LYS A 117 -5.24 -12.78 -16.92
C LYS A 117 -4.71 -11.44 -17.45
N TYR A 118 -5.27 -10.92 -18.56
CA TYR A 118 -4.80 -9.67 -19.16
C TYR A 118 -5.07 -8.44 -18.28
N ILE A 119 -6.18 -8.42 -17.53
CA ILE A 119 -6.44 -7.36 -16.55
C ILE A 119 -5.41 -7.43 -15.42
N CYS A 120 -5.13 -8.62 -14.89
CA CYS A 120 -4.13 -8.82 -13.84
C CYS A 120 -2.74 -8.38 -14.30
N SER A 121 -2.29 -8.84 -15.48
CA SER A 121 -0.99 -8.45 -16.04
C SER A 121 -0.91 -6.94 -16.32
N PHE A 122 -2.01 -6.31 -16.76
CA PHE A 122 -2.05 -4.85 -16.93
C PHE A 122 -1.82 -4.13 -15.60
N VAL A 123 -2.54 -4.49 -14.54
CA VAL A 123 -2.35 -3.85 -13.23
C VAL A 123 -0.97 -4.15 -12.67
N ARG A 124 -0.46 -5.37 -12.87
CA ARG A 124 0.89 -5.74 -12.42
C ARG A 124 1.95 -4.88 -13.07
N ASP A 125 2.02 -4.87 -14.40
CA ASP A 125 3.18 -4.39 -15.17
C ASP A 125 3.00 -2.99 -15.77
N LYS A 126 1.76 -2.48 -15.90
CA LYS A 126 1.50 -1.13 -16.41
C LYS A 126 1.16 -0.12 -15.33
N ILE A 127 0.95 -0.58 -14.10
CA ILE A 127 0.77 0.26 -12.91
C ILE A 127 1.89 -0.11 -11.92
N PRO A 128 3.11 0.43 -12.10
CA PRO A 128 4.25 0.12 -11.24
C PRO A 128 3.94 0.40 -9.76
N PHE A 129 4.62 -0.35 -8.89
CA PHE A 129 4.54 -0.12 -7.45
C PHE A 129 4.95 1.32 -7.10
N GLY A 130 4.12 2.03 -6.33
CA GLY A 130 4.41 3.39 -5.91
C GLY A 130 3.34 3.96 -4.98
N PHE A 131 3.71 5.00 -4.25
CA PHE A 131 2.86 5.65 -3.27
C PHE A 131 2.03 6.77 -3.94
N ASN A 132 0.71 6.56 -3.95
CA ASN A 132 -0.27 7.50 -4.48
C ASN A 132 -0.35 8.80 -3.67
N SER A 133 -1.08 9.79 -4.18
CA SER A 133 -1.29 11.07 -3.49
C SER A 133 -1.96 10.97 -2.12
N ALA A 134 -2.67 9.88 -1.85
CA ALA A 134 -3.24 9.51 -0.56
C ALA A 134 -3.19 7.99 -0.36
N LEU A 135 -3.33 7.53 0.89
CA LEU A 135 -3.31 6.10 1.24
C LEU A 135 -4.57 5.36 0.75
N VAL A 136 -5.68 6.07 0.59
CA VAL A 136 -6.92 5.56 0.04
C VAL A 136 -7.31 6.47 -1.11
N VAL A 137 -7.40 5.89 -2.30
CA VAL A 137 -7.70 6.62 -3.53
C VAL A 137 -8.63 5.78 -4.40
N PRO A 138 -9.55 6.41 -5.14
CA PRO A 138 -10.45 5.68 -6.02
C PRO A 138 -9.69 5.15 -7.26
N ALA A 139 -10.20 4.08 -7.87
CA ALA A 139 -9.58 3.38 -8.99
C ALA A 139 -9.27 4.33 -10.16
N SER A 140 -10.20 5.22 -10.49
CA SER A 140 -9.98 6.22 -11.53
C SER A 140 -8.76 7.11 -11.29
N LYS A 141 -8.46 7.40 -10.02
CA LYS A 141 -7.29 8.20 -9.63
C LYS A 141 -6.02 7.36 -9.63
N VAL A 142 -6.07 6.11 -9.20
CA VAL A 142 -4.93 5.17 -9.32
C VAL A 142 -4.51 5.05 -10.77
N LEU A 143 -5.46 4.84 -11.68
CA LEU A 143 -5.18 4.78 -13.12
C LEU A 143 -4.59 6.09 -13.65
N LYS A 144 -5.12 7.25 -13.22
CA LYS A 144 -4.61 8.57 -13.63
C LYS A 144 -3.19 8.83 -13.13
N GLU A 145 -2.88 8.42 -11.91
CA GLU A 145 -1.55 8.58 -11.31
C GLU A 145 -0.52 7.57 -11.86
N GLY A 146 -0.98 6.49 -12.51
CA GLY A 146 -0.12 5.54 -13.21
C GLY A 146 0.77 4.69 -12.30
N MET A 147 0.50 4.66 -11.00
CA MET A 147 1.26 3.89 -10.01
C MET A 147 0.35 3.52 -8.83
N GLY A 148 0.75 2.54 -8.04
CA GLY A 148 0.04 2.24 -6.79
C GLY A 148 0.72 1.24 -5.88
N THR A 149 0.34 1.25 -4.61
CA THR A 149 0.71 0.23 -3.62
C THR A 149 -0.16 -1.01 -3.83
N VAL A 150 0.14 -2.13 -3.17
CA VAL A 150 -0.70 -3.34 -3.23
C VAL A 150 -2.18 -3.03 -2.99
N ASN A 151 -2.46 -2.19 -2.00
CA ASN A 151 -3.83 -1.86 -1.60
C ASN A 151 -4.56 -0.99 -2.63
N THR A 152 -3.88 0.01 -3.20
CA THR A 152 -4.48 0.89 -4.21
C THR A 152 -4.54 0.22 -5.58
N LYS A 153 -3.57 -0.64 -5.91
CA LYS A 153 -3.63 -1.55 -7.07
C LYS A 153 -4.78 -2.54 -6.96
N ALA A 154 -5.09 -3.05 -5.77
CA ALA A 154 -6.27 -3.90 -5.56
C ALA A 154 -7.59 -3.16 -5.87
N VAL A 155 -7.72 -1.89 -5.46
CA VAL A 155 -8.88 -1.05 -5.82
C VAL A 155 -9.01 -0.93 -7.34
N LEU A 156 -7.91 -0.66 -8.05
CA LEU A 156 -7.92 -0.58 -9.52
C LEU A 156 -8.21 -1.94 -10.17
N LEU A 157 -7.59 -3.02 -9.70
CA LEU A 157 -7.82 -4.37 -10.22
C LEU A 157 -9.30 -4.77 -10.10
N MET A 158 -9.89 -4.58 -8.93
CA MET A 158 -11.31 -4.84 -8.72
C MET A 158 -12.19 -4.00 -9.66
N ALA A 159 -11.89 -2.71 -9.82
CA ALA A 159 -12.64 -1.83 -10.71
C ALA A 159 -12.60 -2.29 -12.17
N LEU A 160 -11.43 -2.71 -12.67
CA LEU A 160 -11.27 -3.20 -14.05
C LEU A 160 -11.94 -4.55 -14.26
N LEU A 161 -11.87 -5.47 -13.27
CA LEU A 161 -12.57 -6.75 -13.30
C LEU A 161 -14.09 -6.55 -13.36
N ARG A 162 -14.65 -5.77 -12.44
CA ARG A 162 -16.11 -5.49 -12.39
C ARG A 162 -16.59 -4.76 -13.62
N SER A 163 -15.84 -3.74 -14.07
CA SER A 163 -16.15 -3.02 -15.31
C SER A 163 -16.14 -3.94 -16.54
N SER A 164 -15.41 -5.05 -16.47
CA SER A 164 -15.29 -6.06 -17.52
C SER A 164 -16.20 -7.27 -17.29
N GLY A 165 -17.15 -7.20 -16.36
CA GLY A 165 -18.14 -8.26 -16.16
C GLY A 165 -17.71 -9.38 -15.21
N ILE A 166 -16.58 -9.25 -14.50
CA ILE A 166 -16.05 -10.28 -13.61
C ILE A 166 -16.38 -9.93 -12.15
N PRO A 167 -17.20 -10.74 -11.46
CA PRO A 167 -17.44 -10.57 -10.03
C PRO A 167 -16.13 -10.78 -9.24
N CYS A 168 -15.86 -9.89 -8.29
CA CYS A 168 -14.67 -10.00 -7.45
C CYS A 168 -14.94 -9.50 -6.03
N ARG A 169 -14.12 -9.92 -5.08
CA ARG A 169 -14.14 -9.49 -3.68
C ARG A 169 -12.72 -9.24 -3.18
N LEU A 170 -12.62 -8.55 -2.05
CA LEU A 170 -11.35 -8.24 -1.41
C LEU A 170 -11.12 -9.22 -0.27
N ARG A 171 -9.94 -9.83 -0.16
CA ARG A 171 -9.49 -10.50 1.06
C ARG A 171 -8.49 -9.58 1.75
N CYS A 172 -8.68 -9.37 3.05
CA CYS A 172 -7.90 -8.41 3.82
C CYS A 172 -7.14 -9.14 4.92
N ARG A 173 -5.87 -8.82 5.10
CA ARG A 173 -5.02 -9.36 6.16
C ARG A 173 -4.19 -8.26 6.80
N MET A 174 -3.65 -8.55 7.97
CA MET A 174 -2.60 -7.75 8.60
C MET A 174 -1.26 -8.44 8.40
N ILE A 175 -0.28 -7.73 7.86
CA ILE A 175 1.09 -8.21 7.66
C ILE A 175 2.07 -7.46 8.56
N THR A 176 3.16 -8.09 8.99
CA THR A 176 4.25 -7.40 9.68
C THR A 176 4.79 -6.23 8.87
N LYS A 177 5.19 -5.14 9.55
CA LYS A 177 5.86 -4.01 8.89
C LYS A 177 7.20 -4.36 8.26
N ASP A 178 7.81 -5.49 8.66
CA ASP A 178 9.06 -5.96 8.05
C ASP A 178 8.90 -6.19 6.54
N TYR A 179 7.66 -6.40 6.07
CA TYR A 179 7.32 -6.43 4.65
C TYR A 179 7.80 -5.18 3.88
N ILE A 180 7.77 -4.00 4.50
CA ILE A 180 8.22 -2.74 3.86
C ILE A 180 9.67 -2.38 4.19
N TYR A 181 10.38 -3.18 4.99
CA TYR A 181 11.79 -2.95 5.30
C TYR A 181 12.63 -2.99 4.01
N GLY A 182 13.57 -2.06 3.82
CA GLY A 182 14.34 -1.93 2.58
C GLY A 182 13.57 -1.30 1.40
N ALA A 183 12.23 -1.32 1.41
CA ALA A 183 11.39 -0.69 0.38
C ALA A 183 11.17 0.81 0.60
N VAL A 184 11.24 1.25 1.86
CA VAL A 184 11.07 2.65 2.24
C VAL A 184 12.27 3.14 3.03
N PRO A 185 12.51 4.46 3.07
CA PRO A 185 13.52 5.03 3.95
C PRO A 185 13.37 4.60 5.41
N ASP A 186 14.48 4.30 6.06
CA ASP A 186 14.59 3.89 7.46
C ASP A 186 13.72 4.65 8.46
N PHE A 187 13.69 5.99 8.35
CA PHE A 187 12.91 6.81 9.27
C PHE A 187 11.40 6.64 9.08
N ILE A 188 10.96 6.28 7.87
CA ILE A 188 9.57 5.95 7.56
C ILE A 188 9.25 4.56 8.09
N TYR A 189 10.12 3.57 7.85
CA TYR A 189 9.98 2.23 8.42
C TYR A 189 9.84 2.27 9.95
N ARG A 190 10.70 3.03 10.64
CA ARG A 190 10.65 3.18 12.10
C ARG A 190 9.39 3.88 12.60
N ALA A 191 8.79 4.76 11.79
CA ALA A 191 7.56 5.48 12.13
C ALA A 191 6.28 4.72 11.74
N ALA A 192 6.39 3.63 10.97
CA ALA A 192 5.27 2.82 10.55
C ALA A 192 4.69 1.99 11.71
N GLU A 193 3.39 1.70 11.62
CA GLU A 193 2.70 0.76 12.51
C GLU A 193 3.34 -0.63 12.40
N ASP A 194 3.36 -1.40 13.49
CA ASP A 194 3.97 -2.75 13.51
C ASP A 194 3.27 -3.75 12.60
N SER A 195 2.03 -3.46 12.22
CA SER A 195 1.23 -4.28 11.32
C SER A 195 0.54 -3.37 10.31
N LEU A 196 0.56 -3.77 9.04
CA LEU A 196 0.03 -3.01 7.93
C LEU A 196 -1.10 -3.79 7.26
N PRO A 197 -2.14 -3.12 6.74
CA PRO A 197 -3.16 -3.79 5.96
C PRO A 197 -2.57 -4.23 4.62
N LEU A 198 -2.88 -5.47 4.24
CA LEU A 198 -2.55 -6.08 2.97
C LEU A 198 -3.82 -6.62 2.34
N THR A 199 -4.01 -6.34 1.05
CA THR A 199 -5.22 -6.77 0.35
C THR A 199 -4.91 -7.64 -0.87
N GLU A 200 -5.69 -8.71 -1.00
CA GLU A 200 -5.71 -9.61 -2.15
C GLU A 200 -7.06 -9.49 -2.86
N VAL A 201 -7.07 -9.64 -4.17
CA VAL A 201 -8.34 -9.68 -4.93
C VAL A 201 -8.67 -11.13 -5.23
N GLU A 202 -9.89 -11.54 -4.90
CA GLU A 202 -10.44 -12.82 -5.35
C GLU A 202 -11.48 -12.57 -6.44
N ALA A 203 -11.36 -13.25 -7.58
CA ALA A 203 -12.34 -13.22 -8.66
C ALA A 203 -13.13 -14.53 -8.73
N LEU A 204 -14.41 -14.43 -9.08
CA LEU A 204 -15.23 -15.60 -9.37
C LEU A 204 -15.00 -15.99 -10.84
N VAL A 205 -14.32 -17.12 -11.06
CA VAL A 205 -13.94 -17.64 -12.38
C VAL A 205 -14.40 -19.09 -12.48
N ARG A 206 -15.14 -19.45 -13.54
CA ARG A 206 -15.72 -20.79 -13.75
C ARG A 206 -16.47 -21.34 -12.52
N GLY A 207 -17.18 -20.47 -11.81
CA GLY A 207 -17.95 -20.83 -10.62
C GLY A 207 -17.14 -21.02 -9.33
N GLY A 208 -15.83 -20.72 -9.34
CA GLY A 208 -14.96 -20.80 -8.16
C GLY A 208 -14.22 -19.50 -7.87
N TRP A 209 -14.05 -19.17 -6.59
CA TRP A 209 -13.20 -18.05 -6.18
C TRP A 209 -11.72 -18.38 -6.43
N ARG A 210 -10.99 -17.43 -7.01
CA ARG A 210 -9.56 -17.52 -7.33
C ARG A 210 -8.86 -16.25 -6.88
N THR A 211 -7.82 -16.40 -6.05
CA THR A 211 -6.95 -15.30 -5.63
C THR A 211 -6.08 -14.84 -6.80
N LEU A 212 -5.95 -13.52 -6.94
CA LEU A 212 -5.19 -12.85 -8.00
C LEU A 212 -4.02 -12.08 -7.38
N TYR A 213 -2.79 -12.36 -7.85
CA TYR A 213 -1.56 -11.77 -7.29
C TYR A 213 -1.03 -10.54 -8.05
N GLY A 214 -1.78 -10.03 -9.05
CA GLY A 214 -1.36 -8.90 -9.90
C GLY A 214 -1.21 -7.54 -9.20
N THR A 215 -1.35 -7.47 -7.88
CA THR A 215 -1.27 -6.22 -7.10
C THR A 215 0.07 -6.02 -6.39
N ALA A 216 0.87 -7.06 -6.19
CA ALA A 216 2.06 -7.05 -5.34
C ALA A 216 3.23 -6.23 -5.94
N LEU A 217 4.01 -6.86 -6.82
CA LEU A 217 5.18 -6.29 -7.46
C LEU A 217 5.04 -6.27 -8.98
N ASP A 218 5.49 -5.19 -9.61
CA ASP A 218 5.74 -5.20 -11.05
C ASP A 218 6.96 -6.08 -11.36
N SER A 219 7.01 -6.62 -12.58
CA SER A 219 8.03 -7.58 -12.98
C SER A 219 9.46 -7.05 -12.82
N ASP A 220 9.69 -5.76 -13.10
CA ASP A 220 11.00 -5.12 -12.99
C ASP A 220 11.45 -5.04 -11.52
N LEU A 221 10.57 -4.58 -10.62
CA LEU A 221 10.88 -4.54 -9.19
C LEU A 221 11.06 -5.94 -8.59
N ALA A 222 10.25 -6.92 -9.01
CA ALA A 222 10.41 -8.31 -8.58
C ALA A 222 11.76 -8.91 -9.03
N ALA A 223 12.21 -8.58 -10.24
CA ALA A 223 13.53 -8.97 -10.72
C ALA A 223 14.64 -8.32 -9.90
N ALA A 224 14.51 -7.04 -9.55
CA ALA A 224 15.51 -6.33 -8.78
C ALA A 224 15.66 -6.86 -7.36
N VAL A 225 14.55 -7.09 -6.67
CA VAL A 225 14.56 -7.68 -5.32
C VAL A 225 15.21 -9.06 -5.34
N ARG A 226 14.93 -9.87 -6.37
CA ARG A 226 15.54 -11.19 -6.53
C ARG A 226 17.06 -11.10 -6.77
N ALA A 227 17.50 -10.23 -7.67
CA ALA A 227 18.92 -10.04 -7.96
C ALA A 227 19.69 -9.57 -6.72
N ALA A 228 19.15 -8.60 -5.97
CA ALA A 228 19.78 -8.06 -4.77
C ALA A 228 19.83 -9.05 -3.58
N ASN A 229 19.11 -10.16 -3.66
CA ASN A 229 18.99 -11.14 -2.59
C ASN A 229 19.22 -12.58 -3.10
N SER A 230 20.03 -12.74 -4.17
CA SER A 230 20.28 -14.04 -4.83
C SER A 230 20.82 -15.12 -3.91
N ASP A 231 21.52 -14.72 -2.85
CA ASP A 231 22.21 -15.62 -1.93
C ASP A 231 21.31 -16.09 -0.78
N ILE A 232 20.06 -15.60 -0.70
CA ILE A 232 19.13 -15.98 0.36
C ILE A 232 18.54 -17.35 0.06
N GLU A 233 18.80 -18.30 0.95
CA GLU A 233 18.17 -19.61 1.01
C GLU A 233 17.09 -19.62 2.11
N GLY A 234 15.89 -20.13 1.79
CA GLY A 234 14.78 -20.19 2.74
C GLY A 234 13.90 -18.93 2.79
N GLY A 235 13.31 -18.66 3.95
CA GLY A 235 12.30 -17.61 4.10
C GLY A 235 12.88 -16.19 4.05
N TYR A 236 12.12 -15.26 3.50
CA TYR A 236 12.50 -13.86 3.36
C TYR A 236 11.30 -12.94 3.65
N ILE A 237 11.53 -11.89 4.43
CA ILE A 237 10.58 -10.79 4.65
C ILE A 237 11.33 -9.47 4.52
N GLY A 238 10.96 -8.67 3.53
CA GLY A 238 11.59 -7.40 3.21
C GLY A 238 11.32 -7.02 1.76
N SER A 239 11.61 -5.77 1.39
CA SER A 239 11.54 -5.27 0.02
C SER A 239 10.22 -5.58 -0.69
N LEU A 240 9.10 -5.56 0.05
CA LEU A 240 7.74 -5.89 -0.43
C LEU A 240 7.55 -7.37 -0.83
N VAL A 241 8.36 -8.26 -0.27
CA VAL A 241 8.26 -9.71 -0.42
C VAL A 241 8.24 -10.35 0.98
N ALA A 242 7.35 -11.32 1.19
CA ALA A 242 7.24 -12.13 2.38
C ALA A 242 6.92 -13.59 1.98
N VAL A 243 7.94 -14.43 1.87
CA VAL A 243 7.83 -15.83 1.40
C VAL A 243 8.58 -16.78 2.32
N ASP A 244 8.16 -18.05 2.35
CA ASP A 244 8.84 -19.11 3.11
C ASP A 244 10.05 -19.69 2.35
N GLY A 245 10.10 -19.50 1.03
CA GLY A 245 11.19 -19.92 0.16
C GLY A 245 11.46 -18.88 -0.93
N PHE A 246 12.55 -18.13 -0.79
CA PHE A 246 12.88 -17.03 -1.69
C PHE A 246 13.28 -17.50 -3.10
N GLN A 247 14.02 -18.60 -3.20
CA GLN A 247 14.44 -19.16 -4.49
C GLN A 247 13.31 -19.82 -5.28
N THR A 248 12.25 -20.27 -4.59
CA THR A 248 11.08 -20.91 -5.20
C THR A 248 10.04 -19.92 -5.71
N PHE A 249 10.25 -18.63 -5.49
CA PHE A 249 9.40 -17.55 -5.97
C PHE A 249 9.65 -17.32 -7.47
N VAL A 250 8.74 -17.79 -8.32
CA VAL A 250 8.81 -17.77 -9.78
C VAL A 250 7.77 -16.79 -10.36
N ASN A 251 8.25 -15.59 -10.68
CA ASN A 251 7.56 -14.61 -11.53
C ASN A 251 6.27 -13.98 -10.95
N GLY A 252 5.83 -12.92 -11.64
CA GLY A 252 4.73 -12.01 -11.31
C GLY A 252 3.33 -12.58 -11.03
N ASP A 253 3.17 -13.90 -10.95
CA ASP A 253 1.88 -14.57 -10.68
C ASP A 253 1.88 -15.34 -9.35
N ASP A 254 2.96 -15.27 -8.57
CA ASP A 254 3.12 -15.98 -7.31
C ASP A 254 2.62 -15.19 -6.09
N ASN A 255 2.37 -15.90 -4.98
CA ASN A 255 2.01 -15.28 -3.71
C ASN A 255 3.24 -14.67 -3.04
N TYR A 256 3.35 -13.35 -3.11
CA TYR A 256 4.44 -12.56 -2.54
C TYR A 256 4.35 -12.36 -1.02
N TYR A 257 3.33 -12.89 -0.35
CA TYR A 257 3.06 -12.63 1.06
C TYR A 257 2.47 -13.85 1.79
N ASN A 258 2.97 -15.04 1.45
CA ASN A 258 2.65 -16.29 2.16
C ASN A 258 3.13 -16.29 3.62
N SER A 259 4.17 -15.51 3.93
CA SER A 259 4.71 -15.39 5.29
C SER A 259 4.45 -14.00 5.89
N GLY A 260 4.68 -13.84 7.19
CA GLY A 260 4.54 -12.55 7.87
C GLY A 260 3.11 -12.06 8.11
N ILE A 261 2.09 -12.81 7.68
CA ILE A 261 0.68 -12.57 8.00
C ILE A 261 0.49 -12.77 9.51
N LYS A 262 -0.03 -11.72 10.17
CA LYS A 262 -0.35 -11.73 11.59
C LYS A 262 -1.82 -12.06 11.86
N GLU A 263 -2.70 -11.69 10.94
CA GLU A 263 -4.15 -11.85 11.10
C GLU A 263 -4.84 -11.92 9.72
N ASP A 264 -5.79 -12.83 9.54
CA ASP A 264 -6.71 -12.84 8.40
C ASP A 264 -8.02 -12.15 8.83
N LEU A 265 -8.33 -11.02 8.20
CA LEU A 265 -9.52 -10.20 8.50
C LEU A 265 -10.74 -10.65 7.68
N GLY A 266 -10.60 -11.71 6.88
CA GLY A 266 -11.65 -12.26 6.05
C GLY A 266 -11.84 -11.51 4.74
N THR A 267 -13.05 -11.66 4.17
CA THR A 267 -13.38 -11.11 2.85
C THR A 267 -14.43 -10.01 2.94
N TYR A 268 -14.23 -8.97 2.15
CA TYR A 268 -15.11 -7.82 2.00
C TYR A 268 -15.68 -7.75 0.60
N ILE A 269 -16.94 -7.30 0.47
CA ILE A 269 -17.53 -7.12 -0.86
C ILE A 269 -16.79 -6.00 -1.58
N SER A 270 -16.36 -4.94 -0.90
CA SER A 270 -15.65 -3.83 -1.54
C SER A 270 -14.56 -3.22 -0.64
N PRO A 271 -13.58 -2.49 -1.21
CA PRO A 271 -12.63 -1.72 -0.43
C PRO A 271 -13.31 -0.68 0.48
N ASP A 272 -14.46 -0.13 0.07
CA ASP A 272 -15.21 0.85 0.85
C ASP A 272 -15.72 0.26 2.17
N GLU A 273 -16.15 -1.01 2.19
CA GLU A 273 -16.52 -1.71 3.43
C GLU A 273 -15.29 -1.93 4.31
N PHE A 274 -14.20 -2.40 3.73
CA PHE A 274 -12.96 -2.62 4.47
C PHE A 274 -12.45 -1.33 5.14
N TYR A 275 -12.42 -0.20 4.41
CA TYR A 275 -11.95 1.07 4.97
C TYR A 275 -12.94 1.76 5.91
N LYS A 276 -14.18 1.27 6.06
CA LYS A 276 -15.06 1.67 7.16
C LYS A 276 -14.61 1.04 8.47
N ASP A 277 -14.27 -0.24 8.44
CA ASP A 277 -13.81 -1.00 9.61
C ASP A 277 -12.35 -0.67 9.96
N TYR A 278 -11.52 -0.40 8.95
CA TYR A 278 -10.10 -0.06 9.07
C TYR A 278 -9.76 1.29 8.43
N PRO A 279 -10.22 2.42 9.01
CA PRO A 279 -9.98 3.75 8.43
C PRO A 279 -8.49 4.10 8.36
N ARG A 280 -8.03 4.57 7.19
CA ARG A 280 -6.65 5.06 6.98
C ARG A 280 -6.56 6.58 7.03
N GLN A 281 -7.24 7.18 8.00
CA GLN A 281 -7.25 8.63 8.17
C GLN A 281 -5.97 9.12 8.82
N MET A 282 -5.34 10.11 8.18
CA MET A 282 -4.24 10.86 8.77
C MET A 282 -4.74 12.24 9.19
N ASN A 283 -4.25 12.75 10.31
CA ASN A 283 -4.48 14.15 10.67
C ASN A 283 -3.81 15.08 9.66
N PHE A 284 -4.21 16.36 9.64
CA PHE A 284 -3.75 17.33 8.66
C PHE A 284 -2.21 17.40 8.55
N ALA A 285 -1.50 17.42 9.68
CA ALA A 285 -0.04 17.47 9.71
C ALA A 285 0.61 16.22 9.08
N ARG A 286 0.11 15.02 9.41
CA ARG A 286 0.60 13.76 8.82
C ARG A 286 0.27 13.68 7.32
N THR A 287 -0.91 14.15 6.92
CA THR A 287 -1.29 14.24 5.51
C THR A 287 -0.35 15.17 4.74
N ALA A 288 -0.05 16.36 5.27
CA ALA A 288 0.90 17.28 4.64
C ALA A 288 2.32 16.67 4.57
N ALA A 289 2.80 16.07 5.66
CA ALA A 289 4.10 15.41 5.69
C ALA A 289 4.19 14.24 4.69
N TYR A 290 3.13 13.44 4.60
CA TYR A 290 3.02 12.36 3.62
C TYR A 290 3.08 12.91 2.19
N THR A 291 2.21 13.85 1.85
CA THR A 291 2.04 14.35 0.49
C THR A 291 3.26 15.11 -0.01
N ILE A 292 3.90 15.92 0.84
CA ILE A 292 5.01 16.81 0.44
C ILE A 292 6.35 16.06 0.46
N ILE A 293 6.61 15.25 1.50
CA ILE A 293 7.94 14.70 1.77
C ILE A 293 7.94 13.17 1.66
N CYS A 294 7.19 12.48 2.53
CA CYS A 294 7.35 11.03 2.70
C CYS A 294 7.06 10.27 1.40
N ARG A 295 5.97 10.61 0.71
CA ARG A 295 5.59 10.00 -0.56
C ARG A 295 6.70 10.10 -1.61
N ARG A 296 7.30 11.29 -1.76
CA ARG A 296 8.37 11.51 -2.74
C ARG A 296 9.60 10.67 -2.41
N LEU A 297 9.97 10.60 -1.12
CA LEU A 297 11.11 9.81 -0.68
C LEU A 297 10.86 8.31 -0.83
N MET A 298 9.66 7.83 -0.52
CA MET A 298 9.28 6.42 -0.72
C MET A 298 9.25 6.04 -2.20
N ASN A 299 8.72 6.91 -3.07
CA ASN A 299 8.74 6.66 -4.52
C ASN A 299 10.17 6.62 -5.06
N LYS A 300 11.03 7.55 -4.63
CA LYS A 300 12.45 7.52 -4.98
C LYS A 300 13.16 6.26 -4.46
N SER A 301 12.74 5.73 -3.30
CA SER A 301 13.24 4.46 -2.77
C SER A 301 12.83 3.28 -3.65
N ALA A 302 11.57 3.24 -4.08
CA ALA A 302 11.08 2.21 -4.99
C ALA A 302 11.75 2.29 -6.38
N GLU A 303 11.99 3.50 -6.90
CA GLU A 303 12.77 3.71 -8.14
C GLU A 303 14.20 3.19 -7.99
N LYS A 304 14.90 3.57 -6.91
CA LYS A 304 16.25 3.06 -6.64
C LYS A 304 16.32 1.53 -6.53
N LEU A 305 15.30 0.92 -5.92
CA LEU A 305 15.22 -0.54 -5.87
C LEU A 305 15.14 -1.12 -7.28
N ARG A 306 14.33 -0.56 -8.17
CA ARG A 306 14.28 -1.01 -9.58
C ARG A 306 15.62 -0.81 -10.30
N ASP A 307 16.24 0.36 -10.12
CA ASP A 307 17.47 0.73 -10.81
C ASP A 307 18.70 -0.05 -10.32
N SER A 308 18.62 -0.72 -9.16
CA SER A 308 19.72 -1.57 -8.65
C SER A 308 20.10 -2.72 -9.60
N LEU A 309 19.21 -3.12 -10.52
CA LEU A 309 19.51 -4.06 -11.60
C LEU A 309 20.50 -3.51 -12.63
N LEU A 310 20.44 -2.21 -12.94
CA LEU A 310 21.20 -1.61 -14.03
C LEU A 310 22.68 -1.45 -13.68
N GLN A 311 23.02 -1.34 -12.40
CA GLN A 311 24.40 -1.19 -11.94
C GLN A 311 25.13 -2.52 -11.83
N SER A 312 24.43 -3.63 -11.58
CA SER A 312 25.05 -4.97 -11.53
C SER A 312 25.43 -5.54 -12.89
N GLU A 313 24.86 -5.02 -14.00
CA GLU A 313 25.20 -5.45 -15.36
C GLU A 313 26.33 -4.62 -16.01
N GLU A 314 26.65 -3.42 -15.51
CA GLU A 314 27.76 -2.59 -16.01
C GLU A 314 29.11 -2.88 -15.32
N ASP A 315 29.08 -3.50 -14.13
CA ASP A 315 30.28 -3.82 -13.33
C ASP A 315 30.74 -5.31 -13.45
N GLY A 316 30.13 -6.11 -14.34
CA GLY A 316 30.45 -7.53 -14.58
C GLY A 316 31.02 -7.80 -15.97
#